data_AF-A0A3D6B8U8-F1
#
_entry.id   AF-A0A3D6B8U8-F1
#
_cell.length_a   1.000
_cell.length_b   1.000
_cell.length_c   1.000
_cell.angle_alpha   90.00
_cell.angle_beta   90.00
_cell.angle_gamma   90.00
#
_symmetry.space_group_name_H-M   'P 1'
#
loop_
_entity.id
_entity.type
_entity.pdbx_description
1 polymer ?
#
loop_
_entity_poly.entity_id
_entity_poly.type
_entity_poly.pdbx_seq_one_letter_code
_entity_poly.pdbx_strand_id
1 'polypeptide(L)'
;MGKSALIMTLGLSLIIAFIILKLNTNATQGVETTVNKFDQTHARLIANSAVEIQLEKLRQDKNLHGNFAGSLFDGSYSGNISPEDANGRIIIRSTGLFQTISHYVRVDAERKSVTAPPSAGAVRIITNVFDKLIISGGLNISGFDHDPTGVRIDSLPAIPGITVDTQGQIDTLVDKKLGINANAEVTGLGPLVKDKYSIALPSGEEVDWLGISEDIASSADTILYGGSGDKFENFPNFSIGTLANPKIVRIEGNVQINSANATGAGILVVNGNLTLEKLFWQGYIVAYKDSKIDIKLNGGATVIGGMLLSGDTVEITAGNGGFTLKYSSQVMQLLHENLVSSRFKILNWWE
;
A
#
# COMPACT_ATOMS: atom_id res chain seq x y z
N MET A 1 -89.71 15.28 -16.36
CA MET A 1 -88.46 14.47 -16.29
C MET A 1 -87.21 15.20 -16.82
N GLY A 2 -87.32 16.13 -17.79
CA GLY A 2 -86.13 16.84 -18.33
C GLY A 2 -85.35 17.72 -17.33
N LYS A 3 -86.02 18.36 -16.36
CA LYS A 3 -85.33 19.19 -15.34
C LYS A 3 -84.40 18.36 -14.43
N SER A 4 -84.81 17.15 -14.07
CA SER A 4 -84.02 16.24 -13.23
C SER A 4 -82.80 15.68 -13.98
N ALA A 5 -82.96 15.39 -15.28
CA ALA A 5 -81.85 14.96 -16.14
C ALA A 5 -80.79 16.07 -16.31
N LEU A 6 -81.23 17.33 -16.41
CA LEU A 6 -80.33 18.49 -16.51
C LEU A 6 -79.51 18.69 -15.21
N ILE A 7 -80.15 18.57 -14.05
CA ILE A 7 -79.46 18.68 -12.75
C ILE A 7 -78.44 17.54 -12.58
N MET A 8 -78.78 16.31 -12.98
CA MET A 8 -77.83 15.18 -12.90
C MET A 8 -76.64 15.35 -13.84
N THR A 9 -76.86 15.82 -15.08
CA THR A 9 -75.78 16.06 -16.04
C THR A 9 -74.87 17.21 -15.64
N LEU A 10 -75.41 18.30 -15.10
CA LEU A 10 -74.63 19.39 -14.52
C LEU A 10 -73.89 18.97 -13.25
N GLY A 11 -74.51 18.18 -12.37
CA GLY A 11 -73.84 17.67 -11.17
C GLY A 11 -72.68 16.74 -11.51
N LEU A 12 -72.88 15.84 -12.48
CA LEU A 12 -71.85 14.90 -12.92
C LEU A 12 -70.68 15.62 -13.62
N SER A 13 -70.95 16.63 -14.46
CA SER A 13 -69.90 17.40 -15.12
C SER A 13 -69.04 18.19 -14.12
N LEU A 14 -69.66 18.73 -13.07
CA LEU A 14 -68.98 19.46 -11.99
C LEU A 14 -68.08 18.51 -11.16
N ILE A 15 -68.58 17.31 -10.84
CA ILE A 15 -67.79 16.27 -10.15
C ILE A 15 -66.61 15.82 -11.02
N ILE A 16 -66.83 15.54 -12.31
CA ILE A 16 -65.75 15.14 -13.24
C ILE A 16 -64.70 16.25 -13.36
N ALA A 17 -65.12 17.52 -13.46
CA ALA A 17 -64.19 18.64 -13.50
C ALA A 17 -63.32 18.73 -12.23
N PHE A 18 -63.91 18.54 -11.04
CA PHE A 18 -63.16 18.49 -9.78
C PHE A 18 -62.18 17.32 -9.72
N ILE A 19 -62.55 16.14 -10.23
CA ILE A 19 -61.68 14.97 -10.29
C ILE A 19 -60.50 15.24 -11.22
N ILE A 20 -60.72 15.82 -12.41
CA ILE A 20 -59.66 16.18 -13.36
C ILE A 20 -58.70 17.20 -12.74
N LEU A 21 -59.23 18.23 -12.05
CA LEU A 21 -58.40 19.23 -11.35
C LEU A 21 -57.53 18.58 -10.25
N LYS A 22 -58.08 17.68 -9.44
CA LYS A 22 -57.32 16.95 -8.42
C LYS A 22 -56.28 16.02 -9.03
N LEU A 23 -56.61 15.29 -10.09
CA LEU A 23 -55.66 14.40 -10.78
C LEU A 23 -54.50 15.18 -11.38
N ASN A 24 -54.76 16.32 -12.03
CA ASN A 24 -53.70 17.18 -12.56
C ASN A 24 -52.80 17.74 -11.45
N THR A 25 -53.38 18.19 -10.33
CA THR A 25 -52.61 18.70 -9.19
C THR A 25 -51.72 17.60 -8.59
N ASN A 26 -52.26 16.40 -8.41
CA ASN A 26 -51.50 15.25 -7.90
C ASN A 26 -50.40 14.82 -8.88
N ALA A 27 -50.66 14.87 -10.19
CA ALA A 27 -49.66 14.55 -11.21
C ALA A 27 -48.50 15.57 -11.18
N THR A 28 -48.79 16.87 -11.09
CA THR A 28 -47.75 17.91 -10.95
C THR A 28 -46.95 17.74 -9.67
N GLN A 29 -47.61 17.52 -8.52
CA GLN A 29 -46.93 17.26 -7.25
C GLN A 29 -46.07 15.99 -7.29
N GLY A 30 -46.54 14.95 -7.98
CA GLY A 30 -45.78 13.71 -8.19
C GLY A 30 -44.52 13.93 -9.01
N VAL A 31 -44.61 14.70 -10.10
CA VAL A 31 -43.46 15.07 -10.94
C VAL A 31 -42.47 15.93 -10.14
N GLU A 32 -42.94 16.96 -9.45
CA GLU A 32 -42.08 17.84 -8.64
C GLU A 32 -41.36 17.07 -7.53
N THR A 33 -42.06 16.17 -6.83
CA THR A 33 -41.45 15.30 -5.82
C THR A 33 -40.38 14.39 -6.43
N THR A 34 -40.64 13.86 -7.63
CA THR A 34 -39.70 12.98 -8.34
C THR A 34 -38.46 13.75 -8.79
N VAL A 35 -38.63 14.95 -9.35
CA VAL A 35 -37.53 15.83 -9.77
C VAL A 35 -36.70 16.25 -8.55
N ASN A 36 -37.35 16.69 -7.46
CA ASN A 36 -36.65 17.05 -6.22
C ASN A 36 -35.87 15.87 -5.64
N LYS A 37 -36.42 14.66 -5.68
CA LYS A 37 -35.70 13.44 -5.23
C LYS A 37 -34.53 13.09 -6.14
N PHE A 38 -34.69 13.26 -7.44
CA PHE A 38 -33.61 13.10 -8.41
C PHE A 38 -32.48 14.09 -8.15
N ASP A 39 -32.79 15.38 -7.99
CA ASP A 39 -31.81 16.45 -7.74
C ASP A 39 -31.09 16.25 -6.39
N GLN A 40 -31.82 15.90 -5.34
CA GLN A 40 -31.24 15.54 -4.03
C GLN A 40 -30.28 14.35 -4.13
N THR A 41 -30.65 13.32 -4.88
CA THR A 41 -29.81 12.13 -5.07
C THR A 41 -28.55 12.49 -5.85
N HIS A 42 -28.65 13.31 -6.89
CA HIS A 42 -27.50 13.77 -7.66
C HIS A 42 -26.56 14.64 -6.82
N ALA A 43 -27.08 15.61 -6.07
CA ALA A 43 -26.27 16.44 -5.17
C ALA A 43 -25.52 15.58 -4.13
N ARG A 44 -26.17 14.55 -3.58
CA ARG A 44 -25.54 13.58 -2.66
C ARG A 44 -24.44 12.76 -3.33
N LEU A 45 -24.68 12.21 -4.52
CA LEU A 45 -23.67 11.46 -5.27
C LEU A 45 -22.46 12.33 -5.60
N ILE A 46 -22.67 13.57 -6.04
CA ILE A 46 -21.59 14.53 -6.31
C ILE A 46 -20.76 14.78 -5.04
N ALA A 47 -21.41 15.04 -3.90
CA ALA A 47 -20.72 15.31 -2.64
C ALA A 47 -19.87 14.11 -2.20
N ASN A 48 -20.42 12.89 -2.28
CA ASN A 48 -19.74 11.64 -1.91
C ASN A 48 -18.58 11.33 -2.86
N SER A 49 -18.78 11.42 -4.17
CA SER A 49 -17.72 11.21 -5.16
C SER A 49 -16.60 12.25 -5.02
N ALA A 50 -16.93 13.49 -4.67
CA ALA A 50 -15.92 14.52 -4.41
C ALA A 50 -15.03 14.16 -3.22
N VAL A 51 -15.58 13.56 -2.15
CA VAL A 51 -14.76 13.07 -1.03
C VAL A 51 -13.80 11.97 -1.49
N GLU A 52 -14.26 11.00 -2.27
CA GLU A 52 -13.42 9.92 -2.80
C GLU A 52 -12.28 10.44 -3.68
N ILE A 53 -12.58 11.41 -4.56
CA ILE A 53 -11.56 12.07 -5.38
C ILE A 53 -10.52 12.78 -4.50
N GLN A 54 -10.96 13.46 -3.44
CA GLN A 54 -10.02 14.13 -2.53
C GLN A 54 -9.20 13.15 -1.71
N LEU A 55 -9.79 12.05 -1.24
CA LEU A 55 -9.05 10.99 -0.58
C LEU A 55 -7.97 10.45 -1.52
N GLU A 56 -8.29 10.16 -2.77
CA GLU A 56 -7.30 9.69 -3.75
C GLU A 56 -6.20 10.72 -4.03
N LYS A 57 -6.55 12.02 -4.17
CA LYS A 57 -5.54 13.08 -4.30
C LYS A 57 -4.66 13.18 -3.06
N LEU A 58 -5.22 13.00 -1.87
CA LEU A 58 -4.51 13.01 -0.59
C LEU A 58 -3.62 11.78 -0.40
N ARG A 59 -3.91 10.66 -1.08
CA ARG A 59 -3.00 9.50 -1.17
C ARG A 59 -1.76 9.83 -1.99
N GLN A 60 -1.94 10.56 -3.09
CA GLN A 60 -0.85 10.94 -3.98
C GLN A 60 0.00 12.08 -3.41
N ASP A 61 -0.65 13.12 -2.89
CA ASP A 61 -0.03 14.24 -2.19
C ASP A 61 -0.44 14.25 -0.72
N LYS A 62 0.47 13.72 0.10
CA LYS A 62 0.26 13.56 1.55
C LYS A 62 0.11 14.89 2.29
N ASN A 63 0.59 15.98 1.68
CA ASN A 63 0.55 17.34 2.22
C ASN A 63 -0.63 18.14 1.65
N LEU A 64 -1.54 17.53 0.89
CA LEU A 64 -2.69 18.24 0.33
C LEU A 64 -3.65 18.70 1.44
N HIS A 65 -3.78 20.02 1.60
CA HIS A 65 -4.73 20.63 2.52
C HIS A 65 -5.31 21.91 1.92
N GLY A 66 -6.43 22.37 2.48
CA GLY A 66 -7.10 23.59 2.04
C GLY A 66 -8.33 23.35 1.19
N ASN A 67 -8.77 24.40 0.49
CA ASN A 67 -10.03 24.41 -0.23
C ASN A 67 -9.87 23.74 -1.61
N PHE A 68 -10.89 22.99 -2.00
CA PHE A 68 -10.99 22.39 -3.33
C PHE A 68 -12.35 22.68 -3.95
N ALA A 69 -12.39 22.71 -5.27
CA ALA A 69 -13.63 22.83 -6.04
C ALA A 69 -13.49 22.13 -7.39
N GLY A 70 -14.62 21.76 -7.99
CA GLY A 70 -14.66 21.16 -9.31
C GLY A 70 -16.08 20.91 -9.80
N SER A 71 -16.20 20.23 -10.93
CA SER A 71 -17.47 19.82 -11.53
C SER A 71 -17.55 18.31 -11.70
N LEU A 72 -18.73 17.75 -11.48
CA LEU A 72 -19.01 16.32 -11.63
C LEU A 72 -20.50 16.12 -11.95
N PHE A 73 -20.84 15.22 -12.87
CA PHE A 73 -22.23 14.90 -13.25
C PHE A 73 -23.09 16.15 -13.55
N ASP A 74 -22.55 17.09 -14.34
CA ASP A 74 -23.17 18.39 -14.66
C ASP A 74 -23.50 19.31 -13.46
N GLY A 75 -23.08 18.93 -12.26
CA GLY A 75 -23.08 19.77 -11.07
C GLY A 75 -21.68 20.23 -10.68
N SER A 76 -21.60 20.85 -9.50
CA SER A 76 -20.34 21.32 -8.93
C SER A 76 -20.15 20.81 -7.51
N TYR A 77 -18.92 20.76 -7.05
CA TYR A 77 -18.60 20.49 -5.66
C TYR A 77 -17.58 21.48 -5.16
N SER A 78 -17.62 21.76 -3.86
CA SER A 78 -16.60 22.53 -3.16
C SER A 78 -16.41 21.98 -1.76
N GLY A 79 -15.23 22.19 -1.19
CA GLY A 79 -14.94 21.62 0.11
C GLY A 79 -13.60 22.03 0.65
N ASN A 80 -13.22 21.41 1.76
CA ASN A 80 -11.97 21.66 2.44
C ASN A 80 -11.41 20.36 3.05
N ILE A 81 -10.10 20.19 2.91
CA ILE A 81 -9.32 19.18 3.64
C ILE A 81 -8.59 19.90 4.76
N SER A 82 -8.85 19.50 6.00
CA SER A 82 -8.11 20.00 7.15
C SER A 82 -6.69 19.43 7.20
N PRO A 83 -5.72 20.15 7.79
CA PRO A 83 -4.42 19.57 8.08
C PRO A 83 -4.56 18.38 9.04
N GLU A 84 -3.61 17.44 8.92
CA GLU A 84 -3.51 16.27 9.78
C GLU A 84 -3.23 16.67 11.24
N ASP A 85 -3.98 16.12 12.19
CA ASP A 85 -3.74 16.33 13.62
C ASP A 85 -2.61 15.43 14.16
N ALA A 86 -2.23 15.61 15.43
CA ALA A 86 -1.17 14.83 16.06
C ALA A 86 -1.44 13.31 16.12
N ASN A 87 -2.69 12.89 15.94
CA ASN A 87 -3.10 11.48 15.92
C ASN A 87 -3.31 10.95 14.50
N GLY A 88 -2.92 11.71 13.47
CA GLY A 88 -3.08 11.31 12.08
C GLY A 88 -4.50 11.49 11.52
N ARG A 89 -5.38 12.22 12.21
CA ARG A 89 -6.77 12.45 11.78
C ARG A 89 -6.86 13.60 10.79
N ILE A 90 -7.66 13.38 9.76
CA ILE A 90 -7.93 14.32 8.68
C ILE A 90 -9.46 14.41 8.51
N ILE A 91 -9.98 15.63 8.51
CA ILE A 91 -11.40 15.91 8.25
C ILE A 91 -11.54 16.46 6.85
N ILE A 92 -12.37 15.80 6.05
CA ILE A 92 -12.75 16.22 4.69
C ILE A 92 -14.20 16.68 4.73
N ARG A 93 -14.44 17.90 4.28
CA ARG A 93 -15.78 18.47 4.12
C ARG A 93 -16.03 18.69 2.64
N SER A 94 -17.18 18.23 2.15
CA SER A 94 -17.58 18.35 0.76
C SER A 94 -19.03 18.80 0.66
N THR A 95 -19.31 19.77 -0.19
CA THR A 95 -20.64 20.24 -0.54
C THR A 95 -20.85 20.03 -2.02
N GLY A 96 -21.76 19.13 -2.39
CA GLY A 96 -22.19 18.92 -3.78
C GLY A 96 -23.39 19.82 -4.10
N LEU A 97 -23.39 20.42 -5.28
CA LEU A 97 -24.45 21.27 -5.81
C LEU A 97 -24.91 20.71 -7.15
N PHE A 98 -26.19 20.37 -7.24
CA PHE A 98 -26.86 20.03 -8.49
C PHE A 98 -28.07 20.94 -8.67
N GLN A 99 -28.07 21.74 -9.72
CA GLN A 99 -29.02 22.85 -9.91
C GLN A 99 -29.04 23.79 -8.68
N THR A 100 -30.17 23.83 -7.95
CA THR A 100 -30.36 24.66 -6.76
C THR A 100 -30.25 23.87 -5.45
N ILE A 101 -30.12 22.54 -5.52
CA ILE A 101 -30.04 21.66 -4.36
C ILE A 101 -28.58 21.43 -3.99
N SER A 102 -28.27 21.64 -2.71
CA SER A 102 -26.96 21.32 -2.15
C SER A 102 -27.06 20.19 -1.14
N HIS A 103 -26.00 19.39 -1.05
CA HIS A 103 -25.85 18.34 -0.05
C HIS A 103 -24.45 18.42 0.56
N TYR A 104 -24.36 18.25 1.87
CA TYR A 104 -23.13 18.38 2.64
C TYR A 104 -22.71 17.02 3.18
N VAL A 105 -21.41 16.72 3.07
CA VAL A 105 -20.81 15.48 3.54
C VAL A 105 -19.56 15.82 4.35
N ARG A 106 -19.40 15.14 5.47
CA ARG A 106 -18.20 15.21 6.30
C ARG A 106 -17.67 13.82 6.57
N VAL A 107 -16.40 13.62 6.25
CA VAL A 107 -15.68 12.38 6.49
C VAL A 107 -14.51 12.66 7.42
N ASP A 108 -14.49 11.93 8.54
CA ASP A 108 -13.36 11.91 9.44
C ASP A 108 -12.54 10.64 9.11
N ALA A 109 -11.33 10.83 8.62
CA ALA A 109 -10.41 9.76 8.27
C ALA A 109 -9.17 9.81 9.18
N GLU A 110 -8.53 8.67 9.40
CA GLU A 110 -7.25 8.55 10.10
C GLU A 110 -6.24 7.91 9.17
N ARG A 111 -5.06 8.51 9.02
CA ARG A 111 -3.97 7.94 8.26
C ARG A 111 -3.26 6.91 9.14
N LYS A 112 -3.51 5.62 8.88
CA LYS A 112 -2.90 4.53 9.67
C LYS A 112 -1.39 4.52 9.39
N SER A 113 -0.55 4.80 10.39
CA SER A 113 0.90 4.63 10.25
C SER A 113 1.24 3.20 9.82
N VAL A 114 2.20 3.04 8.90
CA VAL A 114 2.68 1.70 8.55
C VAL A 114 3.57 1.23 9.68
N THR A 115 3.18 0.13 10.32
CA THR A 115 4.03 -0.50 11.34
C THR A 115 5.30 -0.97 10.67
N ALA A 116 6.41 -0.30 10.99
CA ALA A 116 7.72 -0.75 10.54
C ALA A 116 7.97 -2.14 11.15
N PRO A 117 8.41 -3.13 10.34
CA PRO A 117 8.67 -4.47 10.84
C PRO A 117 9.78 -4.38 11.90
N PRO A 118 9.59 -4.98 13.10
CA PRO A 118 10.64 -5.00 14.09
C PRO A 118 11.89 -5.69 13.52
N SER A 119 13.08 -5.24 13.88
CA SER A 119 14.30 -5.86 13.38
C SER A 119 14.73 -6.99 14.31
N ALA A 120 14.37 -8.23 13.95
CA ALA A 120 14.86 -9.43 14.65
C ALA A 120 16.24 -9.89 14.11
N GLY A 121 16.55 -9.55 12.86
CA GLY A 121 17.81 -9.83 12.16
C GLY A 121 17.89 -9.00 10.88
N ALA A 122 19.03 -9.05 10.19
CA ALA A 122 19.18 -8.37 8.90
C ALA A 122 18.23 -8.95 7.85
N VAL A 123 18.08 -10.28 7.86
CA VAL A 123 17.04 -11.02 7.15
C VAL A 123 16.19 -11.81 8.14
N ARG A 124 14.88 -11.71 8.01
CA ARG A 124 13.89 -12.51 8.75
C ARG A 124 13.23 -13.51 7.81
N ILE A 125 13.27 -14.79 8.16
CA ILE A 125 12.62 -15.87 7.41
C ILE A 125 11.57 -16.48 8.31
N ILE A 126 10.30 -16.41 7.89
CA ILE A 126 9.19 -17.02 8.63
C ILE A 126 9.03 -18.49 8.23
N THR A 127 8.42 -19.27 9.13
CA THR A 127 8.21 -20.71 8.96
C THR A 127 7.48 -21.08 7.67
N ASN A 128 6.47 -20.31 7.26
CA ASN A 128 5.67 -20.61 6.06
C ASN A 128 6.50 -20.64 4.76
N VAL A 129 7.54 -19.79 4.67
CA VAL A 129 8.42 -19.72 3.49
C VAL A 129 9.46 -20.84 3.50
N PHE A 130 9.84 -21.31 4.69
CA PHE A 130 11.14 -21.95 4.90
C PHE A 130 11.36 -23.20 4.03
N ASP A 131 10.35 -24.07 3.93
CA ASP A 131 10.47 -25.33 3.18
C ASP A 131 10.67 -25.09 1.67
N LYS A 132 10.01 -24.05 1.15
CA LYS A 132 10.03 -23.67 -0.27
C LYS A 132 11.04 -22.57 -0.59
N LEU A 133 11.83 -22.14 0.38
CA LEU A 133 12.88 -21.15 0.19
C LEU A 133 13.98 -21.70 -0.71
N ILE A 134 14.33 -20.97 -1.75
CA ILE A 134 15.48 -21.25 -2.61
C ILE A 134 16.43 -20.06 -2.52
N ILE A 135 17.69 -20.31 -2.17
CA ILE A 135 18.75 -19.30 -2.16
C ILE A 135 19.90 -19.85 -3.00
N SER A 136 20.30 -19.10 -4.02
CA SER A 136 21.43 -19.48 -4.88
C SER A 136 22.29 -18.28 -5.25
N GLY A 137 23.58 -18.52 -5.52
CA GLY A 137 24.52 -17.51 -6.00
C GLY A 137 25.22 -16.64 -4.94
N GLY A 138 25.94 -15.60 -5.35
CA GLY A 138 26.74 -14.78 -4.41
C GLY A 138 25.85 -14.02 -3.42
N LEU A 139 25.88 -14.37 -2.14
CA LEU A 139 25.04 -13.76 -1.10
C LEU A 139 25.91 -13.22 0.03
N ASN A 140 25.83 -11.93 0.32
CA ASN A 140 26.54 -11.33 1.45
C ASN A 140 25.51 -10.64 2.36
N ILE A 141 25.24 -11.23 3.53
CA ILE A 141 24.33 -10.66 4.53
C ILE A 141 25.16 -10.24 5.74
N SER A 142 24.97 -9.00 6.18
CA SER A 142 25.60 -8.48 7.38
C SER A 142 24.57 -7.91 8.34
N GLY A 143 24.55 -8.46 9.56
CA GLY A 143 23.81 -7.93 10.72
C GLY A 143 24.60 -6.91 11.54
N PHE A 144 25.83 -6.55 11.14
CA PHE A 144 26.48 -5.38 11.71
C PHE A 144 25.76 -4.12 11.25
N ASP A 145 25.75 -3.09 12.11
CA ASP A 145 25.12 -1.82 11.77
C ASP A 145 25.99 -1.06 10.75
N HIS A 146 25.33 -0.43 9.80
CA HIS A 146 25.94 0.38 8.75
C HIS A 146 25.22 1.72 8.65
N ASP A 147 25.96 2.75 8.28
CA ASP A 147 25.38 4.03 7.92
C ASP A 147 24.56 3.91 6.61
N PRO A 148 23.76 4.93 6.25
CA PRO A 148 23.00 4.93 5.01
C PRO A 148 23.84 4.78 3.73
N THR A 149 25.16 5.00 3.79
CA THR A 149 26.09 4.84 2.67
C THR A 149 26.66 3.41 2.58
N GLY A 150 26.39 2.58 3.58
CA GLY A 150 26.85 1.20 3.66
C GLY A 150 28.22 1.03 4.31
N VAL A 151 28.70 2.03 5.05
CA VAL A 151 29.92 1.96 5.88
C VAL A 151 29.56 1.43 7.26
N ARG A 152 30.32 0.46 7.75
CA ARG A 152 30.07 -0.17 9.06
C ARG A 152 30.28 0.81 10.20
N ILE A 153 29.38 0.79 11.18
CA ILE A 153 29.45 1.59 12.41
C ILE A 153 29.71 0.65 13.59
N ASP A 154 30.96 0.54 14.02
CA ASP A 154 31.37 -0.38 15.10
C ASP A 154 30.81 -0.03 16.48
N SER A 155 30.35 1.20 16.68
CA SER A 155 29.82 1.67 17.98
C SER A 155 28.37 1.29 18.23
N LEU A 156 27.64 0.80 17.22
CA LEU A 156 26.22 0.46 17.34
C LEU A 156 26.04 -1.06 17.54
N PRO A 157 24.95 -1.47 18.24
CA PRO A 157 24.70 -2.88 18.50
C PRO A 157 24.45 -3.63 17.19
N ALA A 158 25.19 -4.72 16.99
CA ALA A 158 24.94 -5.65 15.89
C ALA A 158 23.70 -6.51 16.18
N ILE A 159 23.07 -7.00 15.13
CA ILE A 159 22.00 -8.01 15.19
C ILE A 159 22.44 -9.27 14.44
N PRO A 160 21.75 -10.41 14.61
CA PRO A 160 22.01 -11.60 13.81
C PRO A 160 21.83 -11.33 12.32
N GLY A 161 22.67 -11.95 11.47
CA GLY A 161 22.55 -11.82 10.02
C GLY A 161 21.21 -12.37 9.51
N ILE A 162 20.86 -13.58 9.91
CA ILE A 162 19.57 -14.20 9.59
C ILE A 162 18.87 -14.63 10.87
N THR A 163 17.54 -14.47 10.92
CA THR A 163 16.69 -15.05 11.96
C THR A 163 15.61 -15.96 11.41
N VAL A 164 15.43 -17.10 12.06
CA VAL A 164 14.44 -18.16 11.75
C VAL A 164 13.66 -18.54 13.00
N ASP A 165 12.55 -19.26 12.88
CA ASP A 165 11.64 -19.52 14.01
C ASP A 165 12.07 -20.69 14.89
N THR A 166 12.78 -21.68 14.33
CA THR A 166 13.11 -22.91 15.06
C THR A 166 14.54 -23.36 14.85
N GLN A 167 15.08 -24.12 15.81
CA GLN A 167 16.45 -24.65 15.70
C GLN A 167 16.63 -25.58 14.50
N GLY A 168 15.63 -26.42 14.18
CA GLY A 168 15.70 -27.31 13.01
C GLY A 168 15.77 -26.56 11.67
N GLN A 169 15.24 -25.33 11.62
CA GLN A 169 15.40 -24.44 10.48
C GLN A 169 16.83 -23.92 10.36
N ILE A 170 17.51 -23.62 11.48
CA ILE A 170 18.93 -23.22 11.45
C ILE A 170 19.76 -24.32 10.79
N ASP A 171 19.62 -25.56 11.25
CA ASP A 171 20.38 -26.70 10.74
C ASP A 171 20.09 -26.94 9.25
N THR A 172 18.81 -26.91 8.87
CA THR A 172 18.39 -27.07 7.46
C THR A 172 18.87 -25.94 6.56
N LEU A 173 18.84 -24.70 7.04
CA LEU A 173 19.30 -23.53 6.29
C LEU A 173 20.79 -23.65 6.02
N VAL A 174 21.57 -24.02 7.02
CA VAL A 174 23.02 -24.20 6.88
C VAL A 174 23.36 -25.40 6.02
N ASP A 175 22.71 -26.54 6.19
CA ASP A 175 23.10 -27.78 5.51
C ASP A 175 22.60 -27.87 4.08
N LYS A 176 21.37 -27.40 3.82
CA LYS A 176 20.65 -27.69 2.56
C LYS A 176 20.36 -26.47 1.72
N LYS A 177 20.62 -25.25 2.20
CA LYS A 177 20.33 -24.01 1.45
C LYS A 177 21.59 -23.15 1.30
N LEU A 178 22.15 -22.65 2.41
CA LEU A 178 23.36 -21.81 2.41
C LEU A 178 24.64 -22.61 2.24
N GLY A 179 24.75 -23.81 2.83
CA GLY A 179 25.97 -24.62 2.74
C GLY A 179 26.25 -25.21 1.36
N ILE A 180 25.21 -25.38 0.55
CA ILE A 180 25.35 -25.74 -0.88
C ILE A 180 25.85 -24.54 -1.69
N ASN A 181 25.60 -23.32 -1.21
CA ASN A 181 26.00 -22.09 -1.85
C ASN A 181 27.35 -21.62 -1.31
N ALA A 182 28.43 -22.05 -1.97
CA ALA A 182 29.80 -21.77 -1.53
C ALA A 182 30.10 -20.27 -1.31
N ASN A 183 29.44 -19.41 -2.09
CA ASN A 183 29.65 -17.96 -2.11
C ASN A 183 28.71 -17.18 -1.17
N ALA A 184 27.95 -17.88 -0.31
CA ALA A 184 27.14 -17.23 0.72
C ALA A 184 27.98 -16.90 1.96
N GLU A 185 27.92 -15.65 2.41
CA GLU A 185 28.50 -15.12 3.64
C GLU A 185 27.40 -14.49 4.49
N VAL A 186 27.31 -14.89 5.76
CA VAL A 186 26.32 -14.35 6.70
C VAL A 186 27.05 -13.98 7.99
N THR A 187 27.17 -12.68 8.24
CA THR A 187 27.90 -12.11 9.39
C THR A 187 26.94 -11.33 10.28
N GLY A 188 27.26 -11.16 11.56
CA GLY A 188 26.40 -10.45 12.51
C GLY A 188 26.66 -10.85 13.96
N LEU A 189 25.72 -10.50 14.85
CA LEU A 189 25.73 -10.89 16.25
C LEU A 189 25.37 -12.37 16.43
N GLY A 190 25.94 -13.01 17.45
CA GLY A 190 25.60 -14.37 17.86
C GLY A 190 26.66 -15.41 17.46
N PRO A 191 26.51 -16.66 17.94
CA PRO A 191 27.43 -17.73 17.62
C PRO A 191 27.41 -18.03 16.11
N LEU A 192 28.59 -18.27 15.54
CA LEU A 192 28.68 -18.73 14.17
C LEU A 192 28.32 -20.20 14.09
N VAL A 193 27.35 -20.54 13.25
CA VAL A 193 27.02 -21.92 12.92
C VAL A 193 28.01 -22.39 11.85
N LYS A 194 28.68 -23.51 12.12
CA LYS A 194 29.80 -24.04 11.31
C LYS A 194 30.91 -23.02 11.03
N ASP A 195 31.19 -22.15 12.01
CA ASP A 195 32.22 -21.10 11.95
C ASP A 195 32.05 -20.10 10.78
N LYS A 196 30.86 -20.06 10.15
CA LYS A 196 30.65 -19.29 8.92
C LYS A 196 29.38 -18.42 8.94
N TYR A 197 28.28 -18.89 9.53
CA TYR A 197 26.98 -18.24 9.39
C TYR A 197 26.44 -17.70 10.72
N SER A 198 26.21 -16.39 10.82
CA SER A 198 25.50 -15.74 11.93
C SER A 198 23.98 -15.91 11.76
N ILE A 199 23.43 -16.91 12.42
CA ILE A 199 22.00 -17.25 12.37
C ILE A 199 21.51 -17.43 13.81
N ALA A 200 20.37 -16.85 14.16
CA ALA A 200 19.80 -16.95 15.49
C ALA A 200 18.28 -17.17 15.46
N LEU A 201 17.73 -17.54 16.61
CA LEU A 201 16.30 -17.48 16.87
C LEU A 201 15.92 -16.05 17.28
N PRO A 202 14.69 -15.58 16.97
CA PRO A 202 14.23 -14.27 17.40
C PRO A 202 14.21 -14.19 18.93
N SER A 203 14.70 -13.10 19.49
CA SER A 203 14.52 -12.77 20.90
C SER A 203 13.28 -11.89 21.06
N GLY A 204 12.14 -12.46 21.46
CA GLY A 204 10.94 -11.64 21.72
C GLY A 204 9.62 -12.38 21.62
N GLU A 205 8.55 -11.58 21.69
CA GLU A 205 7.16 -12.03 21.59
C GLU A 205 6.79 -12.50 20.18
N GLU A 206 5.69 -13.26 20.09
CA GLU A 206 5.13 -13.74 18.83
C GLU A 206 4.62 -12.55 18.00
N VAL A 207 5.35 -12.23 16.93
CA VAL A 207 5.00 -11.16 15.99
C VAL A 207 4.28 -11.77 14.79
N ASP A 208 3.10 -11.24 14.44
CA ASP A 208 2.37 -11.59 13.22
C ASP A 208 3.05 -10.96 11.97
N TRP A 209 4.15 -11.59 11.55
CA TRP A 209 4.92 -11.16 10.39
C TRP A 209 4.12 -11.20 9.09
N LEU A 210 3.17 -12.14 8.98
CA LEU A 210 2.32 -12.24 7.80
C LEU A 210 1.40 -11.03 7.75
N GLY A 211 0.66 -10.75 8.83
CA GLY A 211 -0.21 -9.57 8.93
C GLY A 211 0.53 -8.25 8.69
N ILE A 212 1.76 -8.11 9.20
CA ILE A 212 2.63 -6.95 8.90
C ILE A 212 2.92 -6.83 7.40
N SER A 213 3.31 -7.92 6.75
CA SER A 213 3.57 -7.91 5.31
C SER A 213 2.33 -7.59 4.48
N GLU A 214 1.15 -8.08 4.88
CA GLU A 214 -0.12 -7.74 4.24
C GLU A 214 -0.47 -6.26 4.39
N ASP A 215 -0.29 -5.72 5.60
CA ASP A 215 -0.52 -4.30 5.89
C ASP A 215 0.44 -3.41 5.09
N ILE A 216 1.71 -3.78 4.97
CA ILE A 216 2.69 -3.06 4.14
C ILE A 216 2.32 -3.16 2.64
N ALA A 217 2.09 -4.38 2.14
CA ALA A 217 1.77 -4.64 0.73
C ALA A 217 0.52 -3.88 0.24
N SER A 218 -0.42 -3.65 1.15
CA SER A 218 -1.66 -2.96 0.87
C SER A 218 -1.61 -1.46 1.17
N SER A 219 -0.50 -0.97 1.74
CA SER A 219 -0.18 0.45 1.94
C SER A 219 0.73 1.03 0.85
N ALA A 220 0.95 0.31 -0.25
CA ALA A 220 1.82 0.73 -1.34
C ALA A 220 1.44 2.12 -1.91
N ASP A 221 2.43 3.00 -1.99
CA ASP A 221 2.34 4.30 -2.67
C ASP A 221 2.40 4.14 -4.19
N THR A 222 3.14 3.14 -4.67
CA THR A 222 3.35 2.87 -6.09
C THR A 222 3.25 1.38 -6.35
N ILE A 223 2.45 1.00 -7.34
CA ILE A 223 2.35 -0.40 -7.77
C ILE A 223 2.94 -0.49 -9.18
N LEU A 224 3.95 -1.34 -9.33
CA LEU A 224 4.53 -1.70 -10.62
C LEU A 224 3.91 -3.00 -11.07
N TYR A 225 3.06 -2.90 -12.10
CA TYR A 225 2.45 -4.06 -12.73
C TYR A 225 3.41 -4.66 -13.76
N GLY A 226 3.71 -5.93 -13.56
CA GLY A 226 4.49 -6.75 -14.47
C GLY A 226 3.63 -7.42 -15.54
N GLY A 227 4.31 -8.10 -16.46
CA GLY A 227 3.67 -8.94 -17.46
C GLY A 227 3.09 -10.22 -16.86
N SER A 228 2.25 -10.91 -17.65
CA SER A 228 1.70 -12.23 -17.34
C SER A 228 2.49 -13.36 -18.01
N GLY A 229 2.42 -14.57 -17.45
CA GLY A 229 3.12 -15.75 -17.98
C GLY A 229 4.64 -15.63 -17.82
N ASP A 230 5.36 -15.62 -18.94
CA ASP A 230 6.83 -15.44 -18.97
C ASP A 230 7.26 -14.04 -19.46
N LYS A 231 6.29 -13.14 -19.72
CA LYS A 231 6.58 -11.78 -20.18
C LYS A 231 6.96 -10.89 -19.02
N PHE A 232 8.03 -10.11 -19.18
CA PHE A 232 8.47 -9.11 -18.21
C PHE A 232 8.13 -7.71 -18.70
N GLU A 233 7.63 -6.87 -17.80
CA GLU A 233 7.52 -5.42 -18.04
C GLU A 233 8.82 -4.73 -17.65
N ASN A 234 9.34 -3.86 -18.52
CA ASN A 234 10.67 -3.27 -18.34
C ASN A 234 10.60 -1.86 -17.77
N PHE A 235 11.35 -1.62 -16.69
CA PHE A 235 11.48 -0.31 -16.06
C PHE A 235 12.94 0.18 -16.16
N PRO A 236 13.30 0.90 -17.23
CA PRO A 236 14.69 1.28 -17.50
C PRO A 236 15.22 2.43 -16.63
N ASN A 237 14.33 3.24 -16.04
CA ASN A 237 14.66 4.39 -15.21
C ASN A 237 14.05 4.22 -13.82
N PHE A 238 14.57 3.29 -13.03
CA PHE A 238 14.05 3.00 -11.70
C PHE A 238 14.76 3.86 -10.65
N SER A 239 14.10 4.93 -10.22
CA SER A 239 14.56 5.78 -9.11
C SER A 239 13.33 6.16 -8.28
N ILE A 240 13.08 5.45 -7.17
CA ILE A 240 11.84 5.64 -6.39
C ILE A 240 12.14 5.91 -4.91
N GLY A 241 11.70 7.09 -4.44
CA GLY A 241 11.84 7.49 -3.05
C GLY A 241 13.24 7.99 -2.68
N THR A 242 13.32 8.64 -1.52
CA THR A 242 14.58 9.07 -0.87
C THR A 242 14.42 8.88 0.65
N LEU A 243 15.49 8.86 1.44
CA LEU A 243 15.34 8.72 2.91
C LEU A 243 14.49 9.83 3.55
N ALA A 244 14.47 11.02 2.95
CA ALA A 244 13.65 12.15 3.40
C ALA A 244 12.17 12.04 2.95
N ASN A 245 11.89 11.25 1.91
CA ASN A 245 10.53 10.99 1.43
C ASN A 245 10.46 9.54 0.92
N PRO A 246 10.47 8.56 1.84
CA PRO A 246 10.50 7.15 1.48
C PRO A 246 9.17 6.73 0.87
N LYS A 247 9.21 5.71 0.01
CA LYS A 247 8.02 5.21 -0.68
C LYS A 247 7.82 3.71 -0.45
N ILE A 248 6.58 3.28 -0.31
CA ILE A 248 6.21 1.87 -0.35
C ILE A 248 5.95 1.49 -1.81
N VAL A 249 6.83 0.70 -2.40
CA VAL A 249 6.72 0.23 -3.79
C VAL A 249 6.31 -1.22 -3.77
N ARG A 250 5.20 -1.56 -4.41
CA ARG A 250 4.77 -2.94 -4.60
C ARG A 250 4.99 -3.37 -6.04
N ILE A 251 5.59 -4.52 -6.21
CA ILE A 251 5.76 -5.20 -7.50
C ILE A 251 4.72 -6.30 -7.58
N GLU A 252 3.95 -6.32 -8.66
CA GLU A 252 2.91 -7.31 -8.92
C GLU A 252 3.15 -8.00 -10.26
N GLY A 253 3.42 -9.30 -10.27
CA GLY A 253 3.70 -10.07 -11.48
C GLY A 253 5.17 -10.01 -11.92
N ASN A 254 5.43 -10.12 -13.22
CA ASN A 254 6.80 -10.21 -13.76
C ASN A 254 7.36 -8.84 -14.15
N VAL A 255 8.27 -8.31 -13.34
CA VAL A 255 8.89 -6.99 -13.54
C VAL A 255 10.39 -7.14 -13.73
N GLN A 256 10.92 -6.46 -14.74
CA GLN A 256 12.35 -6.36 -14.97
C GLN A 256 12.81 -4.91 -14.80
N ILE A 257 13.67 -4.67 -13.82
CA ILE A 257 14.35 -3.38 -13.64
C ILE A 257 15.69 -3.47 -14.37
N ASN A 258 15.68 -2.96 -15.61
CA ASN A 258 16.85 -2.89 -16.48
C ASN A 258 17.47 -1.49 -16.41
N SER A 259 17.97 -1.12 -15.23
CA SER A 259 18.58 0.18 -15.00
C SER A 259 19.97 0.01 -14.39
N ALA A 260 20.97 0.65 -15.01
CA ALA A 260 22.35 0.61 -14.52
C ALA A 260 22.54 1.33 -13.18
N ASN A 261 21.64 2.27 -12.86
CA ASN A 261 21.66 3.10 -11.65
C ASN A 261 20.32 3.01 -10.90
N ALA A 262 19.71 1.81 -10.84
CA ALA A 262 18.45 1.67 -10.12
C ALA A 262 18.66 2.01 -8.64
N THR A 263 17.93 3.01 -8.14
CA THR A 263 18.07 3.47 -6.76
C THR A 263 16.70 3.65 -6.11
N GLY A 264 16.65 3.62 -4.80
CA GLY A 264 15.44 4.02 -4.10
C GLY A 264 15.55 3.90 -2.59
N ALA A 265 14.53 4.42 -1.91
CA ALA A 265 14.43 4.33 -0.48
C ALA A 265 12.99 4.17 -0.01
N GLY A 266 12.78 3.30 0.98
CA GLY A 266 11.46 2.95 1.47
C GLY A 266 11.28 1.46 1.69
N ILE A 267 10.06 0.97 1.45
CA ILE A 267 9.75 -0.45 1.54
C ILE A 267 9.44 -1.00 0.15
N LEU A 268 10.23 -1.98 -0.31
CA LEU A 268 10.01 -2.68 -1.57
C LEU A 268 9.30 -4.00 -1.29
N VAL A 269 8.03 -4.09 -1.67
CA VAL A 269 7.22 -5.31 -1.58
C VAL A 269 7.28 -6.02 -2.92
N VAL A 270 7.70 -7.27 -2.92
CA VAL A 270 7.71 -8.14 -4.09
C VAL A 270 6.57 -9.14 -3.97
N ASN A 271 5.75 -9.26 -5.02
CA ASN A 271 4.73 -10.28 -5.21
C ASN A 271 4.72 -10.69 -6.68
N GLY A 272 5.50 -11.72 -7.02
CA GLY A 272 5.77 -12.15 -8.39
C GLY A 272 7.27 -12.22 -8.68
N ASN A 273 7.63 -12.11 -9.96
CA ASN A 273 9.01 -12.28 -10.41
C ASN A 273 9.67 -10.92 -10.64
N LEU A 274 10.55 -10.52 -9.74
CA LEU A 274 11.41 -9.35 -9.89
C LEU A 274 12.75 -9.76 -10.46
N THR A 275 13.06 -9.27 -11.66
CA THR A 275 14.39 -9.37 -12.24
C THR A 275 15.14 -8.04 -12.12
N LEU A 276 16.32 -8.06 -11.51
CA LEU A 276 17.17 -6.87 -11.36
C LEU A 276 18.47 -7.03 -12.15
N GLU A 277 18.90 -5.96 -12.83
CA GLU A 277 20.30 -5.83 -13.20
C GLU A 277 21.08 -5.27 -12.01
N LYS A 278 20.95 -3.97 -11.72
CA LYS A 278 21.53 -3.36 -10.52
C LYS A 278 20.43 -2.78 -9.64
N LEU A 279 20.69 -2.70 -8.34
CA LEU A 279 19.83 -1.99 -7.39
C LEU A 279 20.66 -1.48 -6.22
N PHE A 280 20.47 -0.23 -5.84
CA PHE A 280 20.87 0.30 -4.54
C PHE A 280 19.62 0.76 -3.79
N TRP A 281 19.22 0.00 -2.78
CA TRP A 281 18.00 0.26 -2.01
C TRP A 281 18.35 0.61 -0.57
N GLN A 282 17.85 1.75 -0.09
CA GLN A 282 17.94 2.14 1.31
C GLN A 282 16.59 1.88 1.98
N GLY A 283 16.47 0.74 2.64
CA GLY A 283 15.27 0.42 3.37
C GLY A 283 14.99 -1.07 3.50
N TYR A 284 13.71 -1.40 3.47
CA TYR A 284 13.25 -2.75 3.78
C TYR A 284 12.71 -3.45 2.53
N ILE A 285 13.04 -4.73 2.34
CA ILE A 285 12.45 -5.55 1.27
C ILE A 285 11.53 -6.60 1.88
N VAL A 286 10.31 -6.71 1.38
CA VAL A 286 9.33 -7.71 1.79
C VAL A 286 9.03 -8.62 0.62
N ALA A 287 9.45 -9.88 0.69
CA ALA A 287 9.03 -10.91 -0.27
C ALA A 287 7.73 -11.55 0.23
N TYR A 288 6.63 -11.30 -0.49
CA TYR A 288 5.25 -11.60 -0.08
C TYR A 288 4.57 -12.56 -1.06
N LYS A 289 3.66 -13.43 -0.57
CA LYS A 289 3.00 -14.51 -1.35
C LYS A 289 3.97 -15.34 -2.20
N ASP A 290 3.72 -15.51 -3.49
CA ASP A 290 4.64 -16.18 -4.40
C ASP A 290 5.59 -15.14 -4.99
N SER A 291 6.83 -15.16 -4.52
CA SER A 291 7.85 -14.18 -4.88
C SER A 291 9.12 -14.85 -5.39
N LYS A 292 9.63 -14.37 -6.52
CA LYS A 292 10.95 -14.72 -7.01
C LYS A 292 11.72 -13.44 -7.25
N ILE A 293 12.86 -13.30 -6.60
CA ILE A 293 13.81 -12.21 -6.79
C ILE A 293 15.02 -12.80 -7.51
N ASP A 294 15.11 -12.55 -8.81
CA ASP A 294 16.20 -12.99 -9.67
C ASP A 294 17.12 -11.80 -10.00
N ILE A 295 18.38 -11.90 -9.63
CA ILE A 295 19.40 -10.86 -9.85
C ILE A 295 20.31 -11.39 -10.95
N LYS A 296 20.23 -10.76 -12.13
CA LYS A 296 20.88 -11.26 -13.34
C LYS A 296 22.41 -11.24 -13.25
N LEU A 297 23.03 -12.14 -14.01
CA LEU A 297 24.44 -12.55 -14.00
C LEU A 297 25.53 -11.46 -14.09
N ASN A 298 25.22 -10.19 -14.29
CA ASN A 298 26.22 -9.10 -14.42
C ASN A 298 25.93 -7.86 -13.57
N GLY A 299 24.86 -7.86 -12.78
CA GLY A 299 24.54 -6.72 -11.94
C GLY A 299 24.42 -7.12 -10.48
N GLY A 300 24.70 -6.16 -9.61
CA GLY A 300 24.72 -6.34 -8.16
C GLY A 300 23.57 -5.59 -7.52
N ALA A 301 22.96 -6.19 -6.52
CA ALA A 301 21.95 -5.55 -5.69
C ALA A 301 22.52 -5.32 -4.29
N THR A 302 22.47 -4.07 -3.83
CA THR A 302 22.87 -3.68 -2.48
C THR A 302 21.66 -3.11 -1.75
N VAL A 303 21.37 -3.67 -0.58
CA VAL A 303 20.30 -3.23 0.30
C VAL A 303 20.92 -2.76 1.60
N ILE A 304 20.67 -1.50 1.97
CA ILE A 304 21.04 -0.93 3.27
C ILE A 304 19.76 -0.82 4.09
N GLY A 305 19.57 -1.70 5.07
CA GLY A 305 18.35 -1.78 5.87
C GLY A 305 18.02 -3.22 6.26
N GLY A 306 16.95 -3.82 5.73
CA GLY A 306 16.59 -5.18 6.11
C GLY A 306 15.69 -5.89 5.11
N MET A 307 15.42 -7.17 5.38
CA MET A 307 14.57 -7.99 4.52
C MET A 307 13.70 -8.94 5.33
N LEU A 308 12.44 -9.08 4.92
CA LEU A 308 11.47 -10.03 5.45
C LEU A 308 11.01 -10.96 4.33
N LEU A 309 11.16 -12.26 4.56
CA LEU A 309 10.64 -13.30 3.69
C LEU A 309 9.40 -13.87 4.37
N SER A 310 8.21 -13.49 3.87
CA SER A 310 6.92 -13.85 4.46
C SER A 310 5.90 -14.43 3.48
N GLY A 311 6.36 -14.91 2.32
CA GLY A 311 5.53 -15.51 1.29
C GLY A 311 5.16 -16.98 1.51
N ASP A 312 4.56 -17.57 0.48
CA ASP A 312 4.38 -19.03 0.38
C ASP A 312 5.59 -19.67 -0.29
N THR A 313 6.11 -19.03 -1.34
CA THR A 313 7.30 -19.45 -2.08
C THR A 313 8.20 -18.24 -2.25
N VAL A 314 9.47 -18.36 -1.82
CA VAL A 314 10.47 -17.31 -2.04
C VAL A 314 11.72 -17.91 -2.69
N GLU A 315 12.09 -17.38 -3.84
CA GLU A 315 13.36 -17.70 -4.50
C GLU A 315 14.22 -16.45 -4.60
N ILE A 316 15.47 -16.52 -4.11
CA ILE A 316 16.48 -15.48 -4.28
C ILE A 316 17.65 -16.09 -5.05
N THR A 317 17.86 -15.60 -6.27
CA THR A 317 18.93 -16.06 -7.14
C THR A 317 19.85 -14.89 -7.45
N ALA A 318 21.11 -14.98 -7.03
CA ALA A 318 22.11 -13.94 -7.24
C ALA A 318 23.12 -14.34 -8.32
N GLY A 319 23.21 -13.58 -9.39
CA GLY A 319 24.24 -13.74 -10.41
C GLY A 319 25.67 -13.47 -9.91
N ASN A 320 26.63 -13.35 -10.84
CA ASN A 320 28.04 -13.09 -10.48
C ASN A 320 28.25 -11.73 -9.80
N GLY A 321 27.33 -10.76 -9.97
CA GLY A 321 27.37 -9.47 -9.30
C GLY A 321 26.99 -9.51 -7.81
N GLY A 322 26.37 -10.61 -7.37
CA GLY A 322 26.00 -10.85 -5.97
C GLY A 322 24.82 -10.02 -5.44
N PHE A 323 24.25 -10.49 -4.34
CA PHE A 323 23.29 -9.77 -3.51
C PHE A 323 23.95 -9.43 -2.18
N THR A 324 24.02 -8.15 -1.86
CA THR A 324 24.57 -7.65 -0.60
C THR A 324 23.46 -7.00 0.22
N LEU A 325 23.25 -7.48 1.44
CA LEU A 325 22.36 -6.86 2.42
C LEU A 325 23.17 -6.47 3.64
N LYS A 326 23.12 -5.18 3.98
CA LYS A 326 23.78 -4.60 5.14
C LYS A 326 22.72 -4.02 6.05
N TYR A 327 22.67 -4.52 7.28
CA TYR A 327 21.76 -3.95 8.27
C TYR A 327 22.11 -2.49 8.58
N SER A 328 21.08 -1.66 8.75
CA SER A 328 21.24 -0.26 9.17
C SER A 328 20.09 0.14 10.09
N SER A 329 20.37 0.33 11.38
CA SER A 329 19.37 0.81 12.33
C SER A 329 18.93 2.25 12.00
N GLN A 330 19.87 3.08 11.55
CA GLN A 330 19.62 4.46 11.16
C GLN A 330 18.65 4.55 9.97
N VAL A 331 18.84 3.72 8.94
CA VAL A 331 17.89 3.68 7.81
C VAL A 331 16.52 3.21 8.28
N MET A 332 16.44 2.18 9.12
CA MET A 332 15.17 1.69 9.67
C MET A 332 14.44 2.74 10.52
N GLN A 333 15.18 3.52 11.31
CA GLN A 333 14.63 4.63 12.09
C GLN A 333 14.11 5.75 11.18
N LEU A 334 14.91 6.19 10.19
CA LEU A 334 14.49 7.22 9.23
C LEU A 334 13.28 6.78 8.41
N LEU A 335 13.18 5.49 8.07
CA LEU A 335 11.98 4.93 7.48
C LEU A 335 10.79 5.04 8.44
N HIS A 336 10.95 4.65 9.70
CA HIS A 336 9.87 4.74 10.68
C HIS A 336 9.37 6.19 10.87
N GLU A 337 10.28 7.16 10.87
CA GLU A 337 9.97 8.58 11.06
C GLU A 337 9.32 9.23 9.82
N ASN A 338 9.79 8.88 8.61
CA ASN A 338 9.38 9.56 7.38
C ASN A 338 8.36 8.78 6.53
N LEU A 339 8.13 7.50 6.81
CA LEU A 339 7.20 6.67 6.04
C LEU A 339 5.76 6.91 6.48
N VAL A 340 5.13 7.84 5.78
CA VAL A 340 3.71 8.14 5.94
C VAL A 340 2.90 7.15 5.08
N SER A 341 1.87 6.51 5.64
CA SER A 341 1.04 5.57 4.86
C SER A 341 0.14 6.26 3.84
N SER A 342 -0.14 5.57 2.73
CA SER A 342 -1.17 5.96 1.77
C SER A 342 -2.57 5.39 2.10
N ARG A 343 -2.74 4.76 3.27
CA ARG A 343 -4.04 4.24 3.72
C ARG A 343 -4.75 5.20 4.66
N PHE A 344 -6.06 5.32 4.43
CA PHE A 344 -6.99 5.99 5.32
C PHE A 344 -7.95 4.98 5.92
N LYS A 345 -8.12 5.04 7.23
CA LYS A 345 -9.21 4.38 7.95
C LYS A 345 -10.31 5.41 8.12
N ILE A 346 -11.48 5.15 7.54
CA ILE A 346 -12.65 6.01 7.77
C ILE A 346 -13.14 5.76 9.20
N LEU A 347 -13.10 6.80 10.02
CA LEU A 347 -13.59 6.75 11.40
C LEU A 347 -15.10 6.99 11.44
N ASN A 348 -15.55 8.03 10.74
CA ASN A 348 -16.96 8.39 10.67
C ASN A 348 -17.30 8.99 9.30
N TRP A 349 -18.55 8.77 8.87
CA TRP A 349 -19.13 9.35 7.67
C TRP A 349 -20.47 10.01 8.03
N TRP A 350 -20.59 11.31 7.79
CA TRP A 350 -21.77 12.12 8.09
C TRP A 350 -22.28 12.77 6.81
N GLU A 351 -23.60 12.74 6.63
CA GLU A 351 -24.36 13.33 5.52
C GLU A 351 -25.56 14.12 6.05
#